data_AF-A0A7Y8FGA6-F1
#
_entry.id   AF-A0A7Y8FGA6-F1
#
_cell.length_a   1.000
_cell.length_b   1.000
_cell.length_c   1.000
_cell.angle_alpha   90.00
_cell.angle_beta   90.00
_cell.angle_gamma   90.00
#
_symmetry.space_group_name_H-M   'P 1'
#
loop_
_entity.id
_entity.type
_entity.pdbx_description
1 polymer ?
#
loop_
_entity_poly.entity_id
_entity_poly.type
_entity_poly.pdbx_seq_one_letter_code
_entity_poly.pdbx_strand_id
1 'polypeptide(L)'
;MTQRIQQSIDAAPRPNLSWTETWKSHDKGLIKCWEVGRQLAKKRPDLSQACLAGELPSLGWKGGVSRSLKKLEKFGSFNYLAQWQGLRGENLDVDPTVETVMTCSRTHMIVTFTPDKTKYFNQATETEE
;
A
#
# COMPACT_ATOMS: atom_id res chain seq x y z
N MET A 1 20.73 -7.45 -6.15
CA MET A 1 19.70 -7.64 -7.19
C MET A 1 18.36 -7.74 -6.48
N THR A 2 17.64 -6.64 -6.37
CA THR A 2 16.31 -6.65 -5.73
C THR A 2 15.31 -6.86 -6.86
N GLN A 3 14.57 -7.97 -6.85
CA GLN A 3 13.60 -8.22 -7.91
C GLN A 3 12.35 -7.42 -7.63
N ARG A 4 11.82 -6.79 -8.69
CA ARG A 4 10.51 -6.16 -8.66
C ARG A 4 9.47 -7.22 -8.30
N ILE A 5 8.56 -6.88 -7.39
CA ILE A 5 7.49 -7.80 -6.99
C ILE A 5 6.31 -7.55 -7.91
N GLN A 6 6.09 -8.49 -8.82
CA GLN A 6 4.99 -8.45 -9.78
C GLN A 6 4.07 -9.66 -9.60
N GLN A 7 2.76 -9.45 -9.65
CA GLN A 7 1.78 -10.54 -9.65
C GLN A 7 0.56 -10.18 -10.50
N SER A 8 0.09 -11.13 -11.29
CA SER A 8 -1.10 -10.94 -12.14
C SER A 8 -2.37 -11.08 -11.32
N ILE A 9 -3.38 -10.25 -11.59
CA ILE A 9 -4.69 -10.36 -10.92
C ILE A 9 -5.38 -11.70 -11.15
N ASP A 10 -5.13 -12.32 -12.31
CA ASP A 10 -5.67 -13.63 -12.63
C ASP A 10 -4.96 -14.76 -11.87
N ALA A 11 -3.79 -14.49 -11.26
CA ALA A 11 -3.07 -15.47 -10.50
C ALA A 11 -3.90 -15.95 -9.30
N ALA A 12 -3.92 -17.27 -9.13
CA ALA A 12 -4.52 -17.90 -7.97
C ALA A 12 -3.82 -17.42 -6.69
N PRO A 13 -4.56 -17.21 -5.60
CA PRO A 13 -3.97 -16.84 -4.33
C PRO A 13 -3.00 -17.92 -3.86
N ARG A 14 -1.92 -17.51 -3.18
CA ARG A 14 -0.91 -18.44 -2.67
C ARG A 14 -1.57 -19.38 -1.65
N PRO A 15 -1.21 -20.69 -1.62
CA PRO A 15 -1.71 -21.63 -0.63
C PRO A 15 -1.34 -21.19 0.79
N ASN A 16 -1.83 -21.92 1.81
CA ASN A 16 -1.60 -21.62 3.24
C ASN A 16 -0.10 -21.58 3.60
N LEU A 17 0.54 -20.45 3.32
CA LEU A 17 1.91 -20.14 3.70
C LEU A 17 1.96 -19.85 5.19
N SER A 18 3.03 -20.31 5.83
CA SER A 18 3.31 -19.94 7.21
C SER A 18 3.50 -18.43 7.32
N TRP A 19 3.32 -17.87 8.52
CA TRP A 19 3.59 -16.45 8.77
C TRP A 19 5.02 -16.08 8.33
N THR A 20 6.00 -16.92 8.65
CA THR A 20 7.40 -16.72 8.27
C THR A 20 7.59 -16.69 6.76
N GLU A 21 6.97 -17.61 6.03
CA GLU A 21 7.07 -17.65 4.56
C GLU A 21 6.33 -16.48 3.92
N THR A 22 5.27 -15.99 4.54
CA THR A 22 4.54 -14.83 4.04
C THR A 22 5.35 -13.54 4.23
N TRP A 23 5.95 -13.34 5.40
CA TRP A 23 6.57 -12.06 5.78
C TRP A 23 8.09 -12.01 5.65
N LYS A 24 8.78 -13.16 5.74
CA LYS A 24 10.24 -13.27 5.54
C LYS A 24 10.64 -13.73 4.14
N SER A 25 9.68 -14.01 3.24
CA SER A 25 10.00 -14.24 1.83
C SER A 25 10.52 -12.98 1.14
N HIS A 26 11.02 -13.17 -0.07
CA HIS A 26 11.52 -12.10 -0.94
C HIS A 26 10.52 -10.96 -1.12
N ASP A 27 9.23 -11.27 -1.19
CA ASP A 27 8.15 -10.29 -1.36
C ASP A 27 7.82 -9.50 -0.08
N LYS A 28 8.41 -9.81 1.08
CA LYS A 28 8.16 -9.15 2.37
C LYS A 28 6.67 -9.03 2.76
N GLY A 29 5.82 -9.92 2.25
CA GLY A 29 4.38 -9.90 2.46
C GLY A 29 3.59 -8.96 1.55
N LEU A 30 4.23 -8.34 0.55
CA LEU A 30 3.55 -7.45 -0.42
C LEU A 30 2.47 -8.18 -1.20
N ILE A 31 2.78 -9.38 -1.70
CA ILE A 31 1.79 -10.21 -2.41
C ILE A 31 0.60 -10.51 -1.50
N LYS A 32 0.86 -10.83 -0.22
CA LYS A 32 -0.22 -11.10 0.73
C LYS A 32 -1.09 -9.87 0.97
N CYS A 33 -0.49 -8.69 1.11
CA CYS A 33 -1.22 -7.44 1.28
C CYS A 33 -2.12 -7.15 0.08
N TRP A 34 -1.64 -7.39 -1.13
CA TRP A 34 -2.40 -7.26 -2.37
C TRP A 34 -3.56 -8.27 -2.47
N GLU A 35 -3.33 -9.54 -2.13
CA GLU A 35 -4.38 -10.57 -2.06
C GLU A 35 -5.48 -10.17 -1.07
N VAL A 36 -5.10 -9.67 0.11
CA VAL A 36 -6.03 -9.16 1.11
C VAL A 36 -6.79 -7.94 0.56
N GLY A 37 -6.13 -7.05 -0.17
CA GLY A 37 -6.75 -5.92 -0.87
C GLY A 37 -7.85 -6.37 -1.84
N ARG A 38 -7.59 -7.40 -2.66
CA ARG A 38 -8.59 -7.97 -3.58
C ARG A 38 -9.80 -8.55 -2.84
N GLN A 39 -9.56 -9.27 -1.74
CA GLN A 39 -10.65 -9.78 -0.91
C GLN A 39 -11.44 -8.64 -0.25
N LEU A 40 -10.74 -7.60 0.20
CA LEU A 40 -11.36 -6.44 0.83
C LEU A 40 -12.21 -5.65 -0.17
N ALA A 41 -11.79 -5.54 -1.44
CA ALA A 41 -12.59 -4.92 -2.50
C ALA A 41 -13.96 -5.59 -2.66
N LYS A 42 -14.00 -6.93 -2.61
CA LYS A 42 -15.25 -7.70 -2.67
C LYS A 42 -16.13 -7.49 -1.44
N LYS A 43 -15.53 -7.33 -0.26
CA LYS A 43 -16.25 -7.15 1.02
C LYS A 43 -16.67 -5.70 1.26
N ARG A 44 -15.91 -4.73 0.74
CA ARG A 44 -16.03 -3.29 0.99
C ARG A 44 -15.84 -2.55 -0.34
N PRO A 45 -16.87 -2.59 -1.22
CA PRO A 45 -16.81 -1.92 -2.51
C PRO A 45 -16.57 -0.41 -2.38
N ASP A 46 -16.99 0.22 -1.28
CA ASP A 46 -16.75 1.64 -1.00
C ASP A 46 -15.25 2.00 -1.02
N LEU A 47 -14.40 1.13 -0.45
CA LEU A 47 -12.96 1.33 -0.45
C LEU A 47 -12.37 1.15 -1.85
N SER A 48 -12.88 0.17 -2.60
CA SER A 48 -12.47 -0.05 -3.98
C SER A 48 -12.80 1.17 -4.83
N GLN A 49 -14.02 1.70 -4.73
CA GLN A 49 -14.45 2.92 -5.43
C GLN A 49 -13.60 4.13 -5.06
N ALA A 50 -13.30 4.33 -3.77
CA ALA A 50 -12.41 5.41 -3.34
C ALA A 50 -11.01 5.26 -3.95
N CYS A 51 -10.43 4.06 -3.89
CA CYS A 51 -9.13 3.80 -4.51
C CYS A 51 -9.19 4.01 -6.04
N LEU A 52 -10.26 3.59 -6.71
CA LEU A 52 -10.49 3.80 -8.15
C LEU A 52 -10.58 5.28 -8.53
N ALA A 53 -11.22 6.09 -7.68
CA ALA A 53 -11.28 7.55 -7.78
C ALA A 53 -9.93 8.25 -7.52
N GLY A 54 -8.84 7.49 -7.30
CA GLY A 54 -7.52 8.05 -7.02
C GLY A 54 -7.41 8.57 -5.58
N GLU A 55 -8.28 8.13 -4.68
CA GLU A 55 -8.16 8.41 -3.26
C GLU A 55 -7.21 7.42 -2.58
N LEU A 56 -6.63 7.86 -1.47
CA LEU A 56 -5.78 7.05 -0.61
C LEU A 56 -6.48 6.85 0.74
N PRO A 57 -7.48 5.96 0.85
CA PRO A 57 -8.20 5.75 2.11
C PRO A 57 -7.27 5.24 3.22
N SER A 58 -7.57 5.55 4.47
CA SER A 58 -6.86 4.98 5.62
C SER A 58 -7.15 3.49 5.75
N LEU A 59 -6.11 2.66 5.56
CA LEU A 59 -6.14 1.20 5.71
C LEU A 59 -5.31 0.78 6.95
N GLY A 60 -5.11 -0.53 7.12
CA GLY A 60 -4.26 -1.08 8.19
C GLY A 60 -2.76 -0.79 8.02
N TRP A 61 -2.34 -0.23 6.88
CA TRP A 61 -0.94 0.12 6.58
C TRP A 61 -0.72 1.63 6.53
N LYS A 62 0.51 2.06 6.84
CA LYS A 62 0.94 3.46 6.74
C LYS A 62 0.97 3.89 5.28
N GLY A 63 0.31 5.00 4.98
CA GLY A 63 0.19 5.54 3.62
C GLY A 63 -1.18 6.14 3.36
N GLY A 64 -2.21 5.58 3.99
CA GLY A 64 -3.56 6.12 3.88
C GLY A 64 -3.71 7.52 4.48
N VAL A 65 -4.67 8.25 3.93
CA VAL A 65 -4.91 9.67 4.16
C VAL A 65 -6.39 9.91 4.43
N SER A 66 -6.73 10.12 5.70
CA SER A 66 -8.10 10.46 6.09
C SER A 66 -8.37 11.96 5.94
N ARG A 67 -7.36 12.80 6.20
CA ARG A 67 -7.45 14.28 6.21
C ARG A 67 -6.18 14.88 5.59
N SER A 68 -6.30 16.09 5.06
CA SER A 68 -5.15 16.90 4.63
C SER A 68 -4.35 17.37 5.86
N LEU A 69 -3.02 17.36 5.75
CA LEU A 69 -2.09 17.85 6.76
C LEU A 69 -1.56 19.23 6.36
N LYS A 70 -0.97 19.97 7.32
CA LYS A 70 -0.25 21.24 7.03
C LYS A 70 0.85 21.02 6.00
N LYS A 71 1.62 19.93 6.15
CA LYS A 71 2.55 19.44 5.14
C LYS A 71 1.84 18.44 4.24
N LEU A 72 1.65 18.80 2.98
CA LEU A 72 0.93 17.94 2.03
C LEU A 72 1.70 16.66 1.67
N GLU A 73 2.96 16.56 2.07
CA GLU A 73 3.84 15.42 1.78
C GLU A 73 3.99 14.50 2.99
N LYS A 74 3.82 13.19 2.76
CA LYS A 74 4.06 12.15 3.78
C LYS A 74 4.72 10.92 3.19
N PHE A 75 5.29 10.08 4.04
CA PHE A 75 5.80 8.78 3.66
C PHE A 75 4.79 7.67 3.98
N GLY A 76 4.76 6.66 3.11
CA GLY A 76 3.96 5.45 3.25
C GLY A 76 4.81 4.20 3.11
N SER A 77 4.24 3.05 3.48
CA SER A 77 4.87 1.75 3.29
C SER A 77 4.38 1.08 2.01
N PHE A 78 5.25 0.31 1.35
CA PHE A 78 4.84 -0.46 0.16
C PHE A 78 3.73 -1.47 0.43
N ASN A 79 3.56 -1.93 1.66
CA ASN A 79 2.44 -2.80 2.04
C ASN A 79 1.09 -2.12 1.78
N TYR A 80 1.01 -0.80 2.01
CA TYR A 80 -0.16 -0.02 1.65
C TYR A 80 -0.36 0.02 0.14
N LEU A 81 0.70 0.33 -0.62
CA LEU A 81 0.65 0.41 -2.08
C LEU A 81 0.16 -0.91 -2.69
N ALA A 82 0.70 -2.04 -2.23
CA ALA A 82 0.29 -3.36 -2.66
C ALA A 82 -1.19 -3.63 -2.35
N GLN A 83 -1.65 -3.30 -1.14
CA GLN A 83 -3.07 -3.44 -0.78
C GLN A 83 -3.98 -2.53 -1.62
N TRP A 84 -3.54 -1.31 -1.91
CA TRP A 84 -4.27 -0.32 -2.72
C TRP A 84 -4.44 -0.79 -4.18
N GLN A 85 -3.39 -1.33 -4.80
CA GLN A 85 -3.48 -1.95 -6.14
C GLN A 85 -4.47 -3.13 -6.13
N GLY A 86 -4.46 -3.94 -5.06
CA GLY A 86 -5.40 -5.04 -4.89
C GLY A 86 -6.84 -4.58 -4.75
N LEU A 87 -7.07 -3.46 -4.06
CA LEU A 87 -8.40 -2.86 -3.90
C LEU A 87 -8.99 -2.37 -5.22
N ARG A 88 -8.14 -1.92 -6.15
CA ARG A 88 -8.54 -1.46 -7.48
C ARG A 88 -8.75 -2.61 -8.46
N GLY A 89 -8.35 -3.82 -8.09
CA GLY A 89 -8.36 -4.94 -9.02
C GLY A 89 -7.29 -4.79 -10.11
N GLU A 90 -6.12 -4.25 -9.76
CA GLU A 90 -4.98 -4.16 -10.67
C GLU A 90 -3.94 -5.25 -10.39
N ASN A 91 -3.05 -5.48 -11.36
CA ASN A 91 -1.88 -6.32 -11.17
C ASN A 91 -0.97 -5.70 -10.10
N LEU A 92 -0.36 -6.54 -9.27
CA LEU A 92 0.65 -6.09 -8.33
C LEU A 92 1.90 -5.71 -9.12
N ASP A 93 2.37 -4.48 -8.98
CA ASP A 93 3.66 -4.00 -9.48
C ASP A 93 4.26 -3.08 -8.43
N VAL A 94 5.24 -3.60 -7.68
CA VAL A 94 5.95 -2.84 -6.65
C VAL A 94 7.43 -3.08 -6.79
N ASP A 95 8.16 -2.00 -7.04
CA ASP A 95 9.62 -2.02 -7.07
C ASP A 95 10.19 -1.59 -5.71
N PRO A 96 10.72 -2.51 -4.90
CA PRO A 96 11.25 -2.18 -3.59
C PRO A 96 12.54 -1.35 -3.65
N THR A 97 13.06 -1.01 -4.82
CA THR A 97 14.23 -0.13 -5.00
C THR A 97 13.87 1.28 -5.41
N VAL A 98 12.64 1.51 -5.86
CA VAL A 98 12.19 2.79 -6.40
C VAL A 98 11.10 3.36 -5.50
N GLU A 99 11.33 4.58 -5.00
CA GLU A 99 10.31 5.28 -4.23
C GLU A 99 9.15 5.67 -5.16
N THR A 100 7.93 5.29 -4.76
CA THR A 100 6.74 5.55 -5.57
C THR A 100 5.96 6.70 -4.97
N VAL A 101 5.80 7.79 -5.71
CA VAL A 101 5.04 8.96 -5.25
C VAL A 101 3.62 8.89 -5.81
N MET A 102 2.63 9.07 -4.95
CA MET A 102 1.21 9.13 -5.35
C MET A 102 0.52 10.32 -4.72
N THR A 103 -0.42 10.92 -5.44
CA THR A 103 -1.22 12.03 -4.93
C THR A 103 -2.65 11.59 -4.72
N CYS A 104 -3.19 11.81 -3.52
CA CYS A 104 -4.59 11.56 -3.20
C CYS A 104 -5.46 12.63 -3.85
N SER A 105 -6.42 12.23 -4.70
CA SER A 105 -7.30 13.16 -5.40
C SER A 105 -8.27 13.89 -4.46
N ARG A 106 -8.68 13.27 -3.35
CA ARG A 106 -9.60 13.89 -2.38
C ARG A 106 -8.94 14.96 -1.52
N THR A 107 -7.71 14.72 -1.07
CA THR A 107 -7.05 15.55 -0.05
C THR A 107 -5.81 16.26 -0.58
N HIS A 108 -5.45 16.05 -1.85
CA HIS A 108 -4.22 16.54 -2.50
C HIS A 108 -2.92 16.20 -1.78
N MET A 109 -2.96 15.18 -0.91
CA MET A 109 -1.79 14.74 -0.15
C MET A 109 -0.89 13.89 -1.05
N ILE A 110 0.40 14.20 -1.04
CA ILE A 110 1.45 13.50 -1.77
C ILE A 110 2.06 12.46 -0.82
N VAL A 111 1.95 11.18 -1.16
CA VAL A 111 2.44 10.06 -0.38
C VAL A 111 3.58 9.39 -1.13
N THR A 112 4.77 9.43 -0.53
CA THR A 112 5.96 8.75 -1.04
C THR A 112 6.09 7.38 -0.36
N PHE A 113 5.84 6.32 -1.12
CA PHE A 113 6.01 4.94 -0.67
C PHE A 113 7.46 4.53 -0.78
N THR A 114 8.00 4.08 0.34
CA THR A 114 9.42 3.76 0.48
C THR A 114 9.59 2.42 1.21
N PRO A 115 10.63 1.63 0.88
CA PRO A 115 10.92 0.39 1.60
C PRO A 115 11.54 0.66 2.97
N ASP A 116 12.04 1.89 3.17
CA ASP A 116 12.78 2.28 4.34
C ASP A 116 11.83 2.63 5.48
N LYS A 117 11.83 1.76 6.50
CA LYS A 117 10.91 1.92 7.64
C LYS A 117 11.17 3.20 8.42
N THR A 118 12.41 3.69 8.44
CA THR A 118 12.78 4.86 9.24
C THR A 118 12.11 6.13 8.73
N LYS A 119 11.95 6.26 7.41
CA LYS A 119 11.33 7.42 6.74
C LYS A 119 9.87 7.65 7.12
N TYR A 120 9.09 6.58 7.30
CA TYR A 120 7.67 6.69 7.66
C TYR A 120 7.38 6.43 9.15
N PHE A 121 8.35 5.96 9.93
CA PHE A 121 8.22 5.83 11.39
C PHE A 121 8.45 7.18 12.08
N ASN A 122 9.45 7.97 11.63
CA ASN A 122 9.76 9.28 12.19
C ASN A 122 8.74 10.39 11.86
N GLN A 123 7.80 10.17 10.94
CA GLN A 123 6.73 11.14 10.69
C GLN A 123 5.61 11.14 11.74
N ALA A 124 5.61 10.16 12.65
CA ALA A 124 4.62 10.11 13.72
C ALA A 124 4.85 11.17 14.82
N THR A 125 5.99 11.86 14.83
CA THR A 125 6.39 12.79 15.91
C THR A 125 6.14 14.27 15.60
N GLU A 126 5.41 14.62 14.54
CA GLU A 126 5.16 16.02 14.15
C GLU A 126 3.66 16.40 14.18
N THR A 127 2.88 15.82 15.09
CA THR A 127 1.47 16.19 15.27
C THR A 127 1.07 16.27 16.74
N GLU A 128 1.86 16.98 17.54
CA GLU A 128 1.45 17.51 18.85
C GLU A 128 1.99 18.94 18.97
N GLU A 129 1.23 19.92 18.47
CA GLU A 129 1.15 21.28 19.02
C GLU A 129 -0.21 21.91 18.68
#